data_AF-A0A7Y5WH55-F1
#
_entry.id   AF-A0A7Y5WH55-F1
#
_cell.length_a   1.000
_cell.length_b   1.000
_cell.length_c   1.000
_cell.angle_alpha   90.00
_cell.angle_beta   90.00
_cell.angle_gamma   90.00
#
_symmetry.space_group_name_H-M   'P 1'
#
loop_
_entity.id
_entity.type
_entity.pdbx_description
1 polymer ?
#
loop_
_entity_poly.entity_id
_entity_poly.type
_entity_poly.pdbx_seq_one_letter_code
_entity_poly.pdbx_strand_id
1 'polypeptide(L)'
;MLTPSQSAFVTETLRVSLAAAAADVDTEHLDGLADAAAALVPGRPLPPHPAWPEVGASVTRALVVGPDDTAAAMGHPDDAVQVLGSPRLALWFELVTCALLPGPTPELSHVGAGILVHHLGRADLGESVAVEATCASVSGKRAVFTCRALVGDRLVGLGTHHRALLTTAG
;
A
#
# COMPACT_ATOMS: atom_id res chain seq x y z
N MET A 1 -3.35 -16.19 7.00
CA MET A 1 -2.84 -16.59 5.67
C MET A 1 -3.94 -16.38 4.64
N LEU A 2 -3.60 -16.11 3.38
CA LEU A 2 -4.59 -15.95 2.30
C LEU A 2 -5.34 -17.26 2.05
N THR A 3 -6.63 -17.18 1.75
CA THR A 3 -7.39 -18.31 1.21
C THR A 3 -6.97 -18.59 -0.25
N PRO A 4 -7.27 -19.78 -0.81
CA PRO A 4 -6.98 -20.07 -2.21
C PRO A 4 -7.61 -19.06 -3.19
N SER A 5 -8.83 -18.60 -2.94
CA SER A 5 -9.50 -17.60 -3.79
C SER A 5 -8.83 -16.23 -3.71
N GLN A 6 -8.42 -15.80 -2.51
CA GLN A 6 -7.67 -14.57 -2.32
C GLN A 6 -6.31 -14.64 -3.02
N SER A 7 -5.60 -15.76 -2.91
CA SER A 7 -4.32 -15.97 -3.61
C SER A 7 -4.48 -15.90 -5.12
N ALA A 8 -5.51 -16.54 -5.69
CA ALA A 8 -5.78 -16.47 -7.12
C ALA A 8 -6.07 -15.02 -7.58
N PHE A 9 -6.89 -14.28 -6.82
CA PHE A 9 -7.22 -12.89 -7.12
C PHE A 9 -6.00 -11.96 -7.09
N VAL A 10 -5.15 -12.08 -6.07
CA VAL A 10 -3.90 -11.33 -5.96
C VAL A 10 -2.97 -11.63 -7.13
N THR A 11 -2.82 -12.93 -7.45
CA THR A 11 -1.93 -13.39 -8.53
C THR A 11 -2.37 -12.82 -9.87
N GLU A 12 -3.67 -12.88 -10.18
CA GLU A 12 -4.20 -12.37 -11.43
C GLU A 12 -4.05 -10.86 -11.55
N THR A 13 -4.29 -10.12 -10.46
CA THR A 13 -4.08 -8.66 -10.42
C THR A 13 -2.63 -8.32 -10.76
N LEU A 14 -1.67 -8.95 -10.10
CA LEU A 14 -0.24 -8.70 -10.34
C LEU A 14 0.19 -9.07 -11.75
N ARG A 15 -0.33 -10.18 -12.29
CA ARG A 15 -0.06 -10.62 -13.66
C ARG A 15 -0.53 -9.59 -14.69
N VAL A 16 -1.76 -9.09 -14.53
CA VAL A 16 -2.32 -8.05 -15.42
C VAL A 16 -1.55 -6.75 -15.29
N SER A 17 -1.23 -6.31 -14.07
CA SER A 17 -0.45 -5.09 -13.83
C SER A 17 0.94 -5.18 -14.45
N LEU A 18 1.63 -6.31 -14.31
CA LEU A 18 2.95 -6.51 -14.92
C LEU A 18 2.88 -6.53 -16.45
N ALA A 19 1.89 -7.23 -17.02
CA ALA A 19 1.70 -7.28 -18.46
C ALA A 19 1.38 -5.89 -19.05
N ALA A 20 0.54 -5.11 -18.36
CA ALA A 20 0.23 -3.73 -18.76
C ALA A 20 1.48 -2.83 -18.69
N ALA A 21 2.26 -2.93 -17.61
CA ALA A 21 3.52 -2.21 -17.50
C ALA A 21 4.49 -2.61 -18.62
N ALA A 22 4.61 -3.90 -18.94
CA ALA A 22 5.48 -4.37 -20.02
C ALA A 22 5.11 -3.84 -21.40
N ALA A 23 3.82 -3.64 -21.65
CA ALA A 23 3.33 -3.12 -22.93
C ALA A 23 3.61 -1.62 -23.11
N ASP A 24 3.82 -0.88 -22.03
CA ASP A 24 4.08 0.57 -22.01
C ASP A 24 5.57 0.91 -22.03
N VAL A 25 6.44 -0.11 -22.07
CA VAL A 25 7.89 0.01 -22.06
C VAL A 25 8.41 -0.05 -23.51
N ASP A 26 9.10 0.99 -23.98
CA ASP A 26 9.76 0.96 -25.29
C ASP A 26 10.84 -0.14 -25.32
N THR A 27 11.15 -0.63 -26.52
CA THR A 27 12.12 -1.70 -26.80
C THR A 27 13.50 -1.48 -26.19
N GLU A 28 13.94 -0.23 -25.99
CA GLU A 28 15.18 0.11 -25.26
C GLU A 28 15.13 -0.24 -23.76
N HIS A 29 13.96 -0.55 -23.19
CA HIS A 29 13.75 -0.81 -21.76
C HIS A 29 13.14 -2.20 -21.49
N LEU A 30 12.88 -3.02 -22.53
CA LEU A 30 12.36 -4.39 -22.38
C LEU A 30 13.35 -5.32 -21.67
N ASP A 31 14.66 -5.16 -21.93
CA ASP A 31 15.71 -5.87 -21.19
C ASP A 31 15.68 -5.51 -19.68
N GLY A 32 15.33 -4.26 -19.36
CA GLY A 32 15.18 -3.79 -17.98
C GLY A 32 14.00 -4.40 -17.22
N LEU A 33 12.93 -4.80 -17.93
CA LEU A 33 11.78 -5.47 -17.31
C LEU A 33 12.03 -6.97 -17.12
N ALA A 34 12.74 -7.61 -18.06
CA ALA A 34 13.22 -8.98 -17.91
C ALA A 34 14.26 -9.10 -16.76
N ASP A 35 15.15 -8.11 -16.62
CA ASP A 35 16.05 -7.96 -15.47
C ASP A 35 15.28 -7.64 -14.18
N ALA A 36 14.21 -6.82 -14.23
CA ALA A 36 13.36 -6.54 -13.07
C ALA A 36 12.59 -7.78 -12.59
N ALA A 37 12.17 -8.65 -13.52
CA ALA A 37 11.60 -9.96 -13.20
C ALA A 37 12.65 -10.92 -12.61
N ALA A 38 13.91 -10.85 -13.06
CA ALA A 38 15.03 -11.53 -12.41
C ALA A 38 15.38 -10.92 -11.02
N ALA A 39 15.02 -9.65 -10.78
CA ALA A 39 15.18 -8.88 -9.56
C ALA A 39 14.03 -9.02 -8.54
N LEU A 40 13.33 -10.15 -8.50
CA LEU A 40 12.64 -10.57 -7.26
C LEU A 40 13.63 -10.75 -6.07
N VAL A 41 14.93 -10.60 -6.32
CA VAL A 41 15.97 -10.26 -5.35
C VAL A 41 16.05 -8.73 -5.20
N PRO A 42 15.93 -8.15 -3.99
CA PRO A 42 16.06 -6.71 -3.81
C PRO A 42 17.37 -6.19 -4.43
N GLY A 43 17.26 -5.22 -5.35
CA GLY A 43 18.42 -4.52 -5.91
C GLY A 43 19.31 -3.92 -4.81
N ARG A 44 20.57 -3.61 -5.13
CA ARG A 44 21.54 -3.10 -4.15
C ARG A 44 20.95 -1.89 -3.39
N PRO A 45 20.68 -1.99 -2.07
CA PRO A 45 20.08 -0.89 -1.34
C PRO A 45 21.06 0.28 -1.27
N LEU A 46 20.58 1.49 -1.53
CA LEU A 46 21.30 2.71 -1.17
C LEU A 46 21.25 2.86 0.35
N PRO A 47 22.30 3.45 0.99
CA PRO A 47 22.24 3.76 2.41
C PRO A 47 20.94 4.48 2.77
N PRO A 48 20.16 3.99 3.75
CA PRO A 48 18.87 4.57 4.06
C PRO A 48 19.02 5.96 4.69
N HIS A 49 18.13 6.87 4.32
CA HIS A 49 18.05 8.16 5.01
C HIS A 49 17.61 7.94 6.47
N PRO A 50 18.22 8.62 7.46
CA PRO A 50 17.93 8.41 8.89
C PRO A 50 16.50 8.79 9.32
N ALA A 51 15.76 9.50 8.47
CA ALA A 51 14.36 9.82 8.71
C ALA A 51 13.39 8.65 8.48
N TRP A 52 13.85 7.57 7.85
CA TRP A 52 13.03 6.38 7.70
C TRP A 52 13.01 5.56 8.99
N PRO A 53 11.89 4.87 9.28
CA PRO A 53 11.86 3.91 10.37
C PRO A 53 12.76 2.71 10.06
N GLU A 54 13.12 1.95 11.09
CA GLU A 54 13.83 0.69 10.91
C GLU A 54 13.00 -0.31 10.10
N VAL A 55 13.66 -1.12 9.27
CA VAL A 55 12.98 -2.23 8.58
C VAL A 55 12.42 -3.18 9.63
N GLY A 56 11.15 -3.53 9.49
CA GLY A 56 10.38 -4.31 10.47
C GLY A 56 9.60 -3.48 11.49
N ALA A 57 9.84 -2.16 11.59
CA ALA A 57 9.01 -1.30 12.41
C ALA A 57 7.56 -1.31 11.92
N SER A 58 6.62 -1.50 12.86
CA SER A 58 5.21 -1.69 12.55
C SER A 58 4.32 -0.82 13.43
N VAL A 59 3.19 -0.38 12.87
CA VAL A 59 2.13 0.31 13.61
C VAL A 59 0.78 -0.29 13.24
N THR A 60 -0.12 -0.38 14.22
CA THR A 60 -1.51 -0.80 14.01
C THR A 60 -2.46 0.26 14.55
N ARG A 61 -3.54 0.53 13.82
CA ARG A 61 -4.65 1.37 14.27
C ARG A 61 -5.98 0.68 14.01
N ALA A 62 -6.89 0.75 14.98
CA ALA A 62 -8.28 0.35 14.81
C ALA A 62 -9.08 1.54 14.28
N LEU A 63 -9.72 1.37 13.12
CA LEU A 63 -10.55 2.38 12.46
C LEU A 63 -11.95 1.82 12.30
N VAL A 64 -12.98 2.59 12.67
CA VAL A 64 -14.37 2.15 12.53
C VAL A 64 -14.89 2.61 11.17
N VAL A 65 -15.55 1.71 10.43
CA VAL A 65 -16.21 2.08 9.17
C VAL A 65 -17.38 3.01 9.47
N GLY A 66 -17.26 4.29 9.13
CA GLY A 66 -18.32 5.28 9.19
C GLY A 66 -19.06 5.44 7.86
N PRO A 67 -20.12 6.28 7.84
CA PRO A 67 -20.93 6.48 6.62
C PRO A 67 -20.12 6.95 5.41
N ASP A 68 -19.17 7.88 5.62
CA ASP A 68 -18.32 8.43 4.56
C ASP A 68 -17.21 7.47 4.10
N ASP A 69 -17.02 6.36 4.82
CA ASP A 69 -16.07 5.31 4.48
C ASP A 69 -16.65 4.29 3.50
N THR A 70 -17.97 4.33 3.27
CA THR A 70 -18.67 3.33 2.46
C THR A 70 -18.40 3.49 0.96
N ALA A 71 -18.48 2.38 0.21
CA ALA A 71 -18.35 2.39 -1.23
C ALA A 71 -19.41 3.30 -1.88
N ALA A 72 -20.66 3.26 -1.40
CA ALA A 72 -21.72 4.15 -1.83
C ALA A 72 -21.34 5.64 -1.65
N ALA A 73 -20.87 6.04 -0.46
CA ALA A 73 -20.41 7.41 -0.20
C ALA A 73 -19.22 7.83 -1.08
N MET A 74 -18.48 6.86 -1.62
CA MET A 74 -17.34 7.08 -2.52
C MET A 74 -17.68 6.96 -4.01
N GLY A 75 -18.97 6.97 -4.36
CA GLY A 75 -19.43 7.01 -5.75
C GLY A 75 -19.62 5.64 -6.39
N HIS A 76 -19.78 4.57 -5.60
CA HIS A 76 -20.29 3.30 -6.13
C HIS A 76 -21.69 3.52 -6.72
N PRO A 77 -22.02 2.99 -7.91
CA PRO A 77 -23.28 3.28 -8.61
C PRO A 77 -24.53 2.69 -7.94
N ASP A 78 -24.34 1.75 -7.01
CA ASP A 78 -25.40 1.20 -6.16
C ASP A 78 -25.25 1.77 -4.74
N ASP A 79 -26.19 2.63 -4.36
CA ASP A 79 -26.24 3.31 -3.06
C ASP A 79 -26.49 2.35 -1.88
N ALA A 80 -26.96 1.13 -2.15
CA ALA A 80 -27.17 0.11 -1.13
C ALA A 80 -25.86 -0.53 -0.62
N VAL A 81 -24.72 -0.26 -1.28
CA VAL A 81 -23.41 -0.85 -0.94
C VAL A 81 -22.76 -0.11 0.24
N GLN A 82 -23.32 -0.37 1.42
CA GLN A 82 -22.93 0.21 2.71
C GLN A 82 -21.80 -0.57 3.40
N VAL A 83 -20.71 -0.80 2.66
CA VAL A 83 -19.50 -1.50 3.13
C VAL A 83 -18.29 -0.64 2.83
N LEU A 84 -17.17 -0.85 3.53
CA LEU A 84 -15.93 -0.12 3.33
C LEU A 84 -15.56 -0.03 1.84
N GLY A 85 -15.29 1.18 1.36
CA GLY A 85 -14.85 1.43 -0.01
C GLY A 85 -13.35 1.14 -0.18
N SER A 86 -12.97 0.59 -1.33
CA SER A 86 -11.56 0.39 -1.70
C SER A 86 -10.73 1.69 -1.64
N PRO A 87 -11.23 2.87 -2.05
CA PRO A 87 -10.48 4.11 -1.91
C PRO A 87 -10.25 4.49 -0.44
N ARG A 88 -11.19 4.18 0.45
CA ARG A 88 -11.00 4.41 1.89
C ARG A 88 -9.94 3.50 2.48
N LEU A 89 -9.94 2.23 2.12
CA LEU A 89 -8.93 1.27 2.55
C LEU A 89 -7.52 1.72 2.12
N ALA A 90 -7.39 2.24 0.90
CA ALA A 90 -6.15 2.83 0.40
C ALA A 90 -5.70 4.03 1.25
N LEU A 91 -6.61 4.96 1.54
CA LEU A 91 -6.35 6.09 2.44
C LEU A 91 -5.92 5.64 3.83
N TRP A 92 -6.56 4.62 4.40
CA TRP A 92 -6.21 4.09 5.71
C TRP A 92 -4.81 3.47 5.74
N PHE A 93 -4.41 2.73 4.70
CA PHE A 93 -3.03 2.25 4.56
C PHE A 93 -2.03 3.38 4.55
N GLU A 94 -2.31 4.47 3.82
CA GLU A 94 -1.46 5.66 3.83
C GLU A 94 -1.39 6.31 5.22
N LEU A 95 -2.54 6.59 5.86
CA LEU A 95 -2.60 7.26 7.15
C LEU A 95 -1.91 6.48 8.27
N VAL A 96 -2.10 5.15 8.28
CA VAL A 96 -1.46 4.27 9.25
C VAL A 96 0.05 4.21 8.98
N THR A 97 0.48 4.13 7.72
CA THR A 97 1.91 4.22 7.37
C THR A 97 2.53 5.53 7.85
N CYS A 98 1.86 6.67 7.67
CA CYS A 98 2.34 7.98 8.13
C CYS A 98 2.59 8.05 9.64
N ALA A 99 1.92 7.22 10.43
CA ALA A 99 2.14 7.20 11.87
C ALA A 99 3.53 6.65 12.29
N LEU A 100 4.25 5.98 11.37
CA LEU A 100 5.65 5.55 11.56
C LEU A 100 6.68 6.62 11.18
N LEU A 101 6.24 7.74 10.63
CA LEU A 101 7.12 8.71 9.98
C LEU A 101 7.24 9.98 10.82
N PRO A 102 8.37 10.69 10.73
CA PRO A 102 8.48 12.00 11.35
C PRO A 102 7.49 12.98 10.72
N GLY A 103 6.99 13.91 11.54
CA GLY A 103 6.21 15.03 11.03
C GLY A 103 7.02 15.90 10.06
N PRO A 104 6.37 16.60 9.11
CA PRO A 104 7.07 17.42 8.13
C PRO A 104 7.75 18.64 8.79
N THR A 105 8.94 18.98 8.31
CA THR A 105 9.68 20.23 8.60
C THR A 105 9.95 20.99 7.30
N PRO A 106 10.41 22.25 7.35
CA PRO A 106 10.80 22.99 6.14
C PRO A 106 11.89 22.30 5.30
N GLU A 107 12.74 21.48 5.93
CA GLU A 107 13.87 20.80 5.30
C GLU A 107 13.56 19.35 4.89
N LEU A 108 12.50 18.76 5.47
CA LEU A 108 12.17 17.35 5.31
C LEU A 108 10.66 17.14 5.28
N SER A 109 10.16 16.60 4.16
CA SER A 109 8.79 16.13 4.03
C SER A 109 8.76 14.78 3.32
N HIS A 110 7.56 14.24 3.11
CA HIS A 110 7.38 12.98 2.40
C HIS A 110 6.05 12.92 1.67
N VAL A 111 6.00 12.19 0.56
CA VAL A 111 4.79 11.99 -0.25
C VAL A 111 4.58 10.52 -0.57
N GLY A 112 3.31 10.11 -0.74
CA GLY A 112 2.97 8.83 -1.33
C GLY A 112 3.43 8.79 -2.79
N ALA A 113 4.17 7.76 -3.16
CA ALA A 113 4.73 7.58 -4.51
C ALA A 113 4.12 6.38 -5.25
N GLY A 114 3.25 5.62 -4.58
CA GLY A 114 2.58 4.46 -5.14
C GLY A 114 1.82 3.70 -4.07
N ILE A 115 0.69 3.13 -4.46
CA ILE A 115 -0.13 2.30 -3.57
C ILE A 115 -0.73 1.15 -4.38
N LEU A 116 -0.69 -0.04 -3.80
CA LEU A 116 -1.35 -1.23 -4.31
C LEU A 116 -2.28 -1.74 -3.22
N VAL A 117 -3.56 -1.95 -3.55
CA VAL A 117 -4.56 -2.46 -2.62
C VAL A 117 -5.29 -3.64 -3.24
N HIS A 118 -5.27 -4.76 -2.54
CA HIS A 118 -6.19 -5.86 -2.74
C HIS A 118 -7.26 -5.78 -1.65
N HIS A 119 -8.49 -5.45 -2.03
CA HIS A 119 -9.65 -5.46 -1.13
C HIS A 119 -10.25 -6.88 -1.16
N LEU A 120 -9.88 -7.69 -0.18
CA LEU A 120 -10.05 -9.14 -0.20
C LEU A 120 -11.28 -9.64 0.56
N GLY A 121 -11.98 -8.75 1.26
CA GLY A 121 -13.14 -9.10 2.05
C GLY A 121 -13.95 -7.87 2.44
N ARG A 122 -15.20 -8.11 2.81
CA ARG A 122 -16.15 -7.09 3.25
C ARG A 122 -15.86 -6.64 4.68
N ALA A 123 -15.91 -5.33 4.91
CA ALA A 123 -16.06 -4.71 6.23
C ALA A 123 -17.32 -3.84 6.24
N ASP A 124 -18.23 -4.11 7.16
CA ASP A 124 -19.54 -3.46 7.28
C ASP A 124 -19.46 -2.12 8.01
N LEU A 125 -20.43 -1.25 7.73
CA LEU A 125 -20.65 -0.04 8.51
C LEU A 125 -20.70 -0.37 10.02
N GLY A 126 -19.90 0.33 10.81
CA GLY A 126 -19.75 0.12 12.24
C GLY A 126 -18.76 -0.96 12.65
N GLU A 127 -18.26 -1.80 11.72
CA GLU A 127 -17.18 -2.74 12.05
C GLU A 127 -15.86 -2.01 12.32
N SER A 128 -15.08 -2.54 13.26
CA SER A 128 -13.73 -2.07 13.55
C SER A 128 -12.72 -2.83 12.69
N VAL A 129 -11.94 -2.08 11.92
CA VAL A 129 -10.88 -2.58 11.03
C VAL A 129 -9.53 -2.30 11.67
N ALA A 130 -8.81 -3.35 12.02
CA ALA A 130 -7.41 -3.27 12.45
C ALA A 130 -6.51 -3.15 11.22
N VAL A 131 -5.99 -1.95 10.98
CA VAL A 131 -5.09 -1.64 9.88
C VAL A 131 -3.67 -1.60 10.41
N GLU A 132 -2.79 -2.41 9.84
CA GLU A 132 -1.38 -2.51 10.19
C GLU A 132 -0.51 -2.13 9.00
N ALA A 133 0.53 -1.34 9.24
CA ALA A 133 1.59 -1.05 8.29
C ALA A 133 2.95 -1.46 8.88
N THR A 134 3.81 -2.08 8.07
CA THR A 134 5.17 -2.49 8.45
C THR A 134 6.17 -1.99 7.42
N CYS A 135 7.28 -1.38 7.86
CA CYS A 135 8.37 -0.99 6.98
C CYS A 135 9.05 -2.24 6.40
N ALA A 136 8.89 -2.49 5.11
CA ALA A 136 9.39 -3.68 4.44
C ALA A 136 10.78 -3.46 3.82
N SER A 137 11.03 -2.27 3.29
CA SER A 137 12.34 -1.90 2.76
C SER A 137 12.56 -0.39 2.75
N VAL A 138 13.83 0.00 2.81
CA VAL A 138 14.31 1.38 2.68
C VAL A 138 15.51 1.40 1.73
N SER A 139 15.56 2.38 0.85
CA SER A 139 16.69 2.60 -0.06
C SER A 139 16.81 4.08 -0.37
N GLY A 140 17.83 4.73 0.18
CA GLY A 140 18.02 6.17 0.06
C GLY A 140 16.81 6.96 0.54
N LYS A 141 16.20 7.74 -0.37
CA LYS A 141 15.00 8.56 -0.12
C LYS A 141 13.68 7.84 -0.40
N ARG A 142 13.67 6.52 -0.55
CA ARG A 142 12.45 5.73 -0.80
C ARG A 142 12.27 4.67 0.27
N ALA A 143 11.01 4.42 0.64
CA ALA A 143 10.62 3.34 1.53
C ALA A 143 9.37 2.64 0.99
N VAL A 144 9.28 1.34 1.22
CA VAL A 144 8.12 0.51 0.90
C VAL A 144 7.59 -0.12 2.17
N PHE A 145 6.28 -0.06 2.34
CA PHE A 145 5.56 -0.60 3.48
C PHE A 145 4.62 -1.70 3.01
N THR A 146 4.55 -2.80 3.74
CA THR A 146 3.45 -3.77 3.60
C THR A 146 2.30 -3.34 4.51
N CYS A 147 1.08 -3.49 4.02
CA CYS A 147 -0.13 -3.12 4.75
C CYS A 147 -1.12 -4.28 4.77
N ARG A 148 -1.82 -4.45 5.88
CA ARG A 148 -2.91 -5.42 6.04
C ARG A 148 -4.06 -4.80 6.82
N ALA A 149 -5.28 -5.23 6.52
CA ALA A 149 -6.48 -4.83 7.23
C ALA A 149 -7.27 -6.07 7.65
N LEU A 150 -7.66 -6.16 8.92
CA LEU A 150 -8.45 -7.24 9.47
C LEU A 150 -9.72 -6.74 10.17
N VAL A 151 -10.80 -7.51 10.07
CA VAL A 151 -11.98 -7.39 10.93
C VAL A 151 -12.06 -8.65 11.79
N GLY A 152 -11.74 -8.51 13.08
CA GLY A 152 -11.40 -9.67 13.90
C GLY A 152 -10.23 -10.44 13.26
N ASP A 153 -10.45 -11.73 12.96
CA ASP A 153 -9.47 -12.58 12.27
C ASP A 153 -9.63 -12.61 10.74
N ARG A 154 -10.64 -11.91 10.19
CA ARG A 154 -10.91 -11.90 8.75
C ARG A 154 -10.00 -10.91 8.06
N LEU A 155 -9.14 -11.39 7.16
CA LEU A 155 -8.36 -10.50 6.29
C LEU A 155 -9.29 -9.84 5.26
N VAL A 156 -9.47 -8.53 5.37
CA VAL A 156 -10.28 -7.72 4.46
C VAL A 156 -9.43 -6.94 3.47
N GLY A 157 -8.16 -6.68 3.77
CA GLY A 157 -7.28 -5.93 2.87
C GLY A 157 -5.81 -6.34 2.97
N LEU A 158 -5.12 -6.30 1.84
CA LEU A 158 -3.67 -6.48 1.73
C LEU A 158 -3.11 -5.47 0.74
N GLY A 159 -1.92 -4.92 0.97
CA GLY A 159 -1.34 -3.98 0.04
C GLY A 159 0.10 -3.60 0.30
N THR A 160 0.60 -2.71 -0.55
CA THR A 160 1.86 -2.01 -0.35
C THR A 160 1.66 -0.51 -0.49
N HIS A 161 2.46 0.25 0.26
CA HIS A 161 2.47 1.70 0.19
C HIS A 161 3.91 2.20 0.03
N HIS A 162 4.17 3.01 -0.99
CA HIS A 162 5.49 3.53 -1.34
C HIS A 162 5.56 4.99 -0.94
N ARG A 163 6.64 5.37 -0.27
CA ARG A 163 6.88 6.77 0.10
C ARG A 163 8.23 7.25 -0.37
N ALA A 164 8.28 8.53 -0.71
CA ALA A 164 9.50 9.23 -1.07
C ALA A 164 9.72 10.42 -0.12
N LEU A 165 10.94 10.61 0.36
CA LEU A 165 11.34 11.82 1.06
C LEU A 165 11.53 12.96 0.06
N LEU A 166 11.01 14.12 0.43
CA LEU A 166 11.28 15.39 -0.22
C LEU A 166 12.22 16.14 0.71
N THR A 167 13.45 16.40 0.25
CA THR A 167 14.43 17.20 0.99
C THR A 167 14.71 18.44 0.17
N THR A 168 14.60 19.60 0.79
CA THR A 168 15.09 20.85 0.19
C THR A 168 16.60 20.86 0.41
N ALA A 169 17.39 21.02 -0.66
CA ALA A 169 18.80 21.32 -0.49
C ALA A 169 18.90 22.74 0.10
N GLY A 170 19.57 22.87 1.24
CA GLY A 170 20.11 24.15 1.69
C GLY A 170 21.27 24.59 0.80
#